data_AF-A0A086D422-F1
#
_entry.id   AF-A0A086D422-F1
#
_cell.length_a   1.000
_cell.length_b   1.000
_cell.length_c   1.000
_cell.angle_alpha   90.00
_cell.angle_beta   90.00
_cell.angle_gamma   90.00
#
_symmetry.space_group_name_H-M   'P 1'
#
loop_
_entity.id
_entity.type
_entity.pdbx_description
1 polymer ?
#
loop_
_entity_poly.entity_id
_entity_poly.type
_entity_poly.pdbx_seq_one_letter_code
_entity_poly.pdbx_strand_id
1 'polypeptide(L)'
;MPESDTSLEAREVVTTRAPLIKLGQRVEDTWVLSRDTETLPDSRPAIVPLSLWQVRSDDAELAPWLPSDTELTPALAATLEQAALVAIDFPAFTDGRGYTLARLLRERFGYAGEIRAIGDVLIDQLYYMSRCGFDALALREDQDIEAALRALTAFSVSYQPAVDLHEPLFARRLREYRAG
;
A
#
# COMPACT_ATOMS: atom_id res chain seq x y z
N MET A 1 17.47 -8.37 -51.12
CA MET A 1 16.62 -8.04 -49.96
C MET A 1 15.97 -9.32 -49.46
N PRO A 2 16.09 -9.63 -48.18
CA PRO A 2 15.02 -10.25 -47.43
C PRO A 2 14.42 -9.21 -46.47
N GLU A 3 13.10 -9.07 -46.55
CA GLU A 3 12.29 -8.35 -45.57
C GLU A 3 11.94 -9.27 -44.40
N SER A 4 11.74 -8.63 -43.24
CA SER A 4 10.82 -9.05 -42.15
C SER A 4 11.16 -10.33 -41.40
N ASP A 5 11.51 -10.20 -40.11
CA ASP A 5 10.48 -10.19 -39.07
C ASP A 5 11.11 -9.74 -37.74
N THR A 6 10.89 -8.48 -37.35
CA THR A 6 11.20 -8.03 -35.99
C THR A 6 10.04 -8.49 -35.12
N SER A 7 10.11 -9.75 -34.67
CA SER A 7 9.25 -10.23 -33.60
C SER A 7 9.64 -9.50 -32.31
N LEU A 8 8.91 -8.42 -32.01
CA LEU A 8 8.86 -7.82 -30.69
C LEU A 8 8.27 -8.87 -29.75
N GLU A 9 9.13 -9.49 -28.94
CA GLU A 9 8.71 -10.26 -27.79
C GLU A 9 7.86 -9.34 -26.91
N ALA A 10 6.55 -9.60 -26.88
CA ALA A 10 5.64 -9.01 -25.91
C ALA A 10 6.18 -9.40 -24.53
N ARG A 11 6.83 -8.45 -23.86
CA ARG A 11 7.30 -8.59 -22.49
C ARG A 11 6.07 -8.94 -21.64
N GLU A 12 6.00 -10.20 -21.21
CA GLU A 12 4.93 -10.67 -20.35
C GLU A 12 5.04 -9.94 -19.01
N VAL A 13 4.18 -8.93 -18.82
CA VAL A 13 4.09 -8.20 -17.56
C VAL A 13 3.60 -9.19 -16.51
N VAL A 14 4.49 -9.60 -15.60
CA VAL A 14 4.15 -10.49 -14.48
C VAL A 14 3.07 -9.81 -13.65
N THR A 15 1.84 -10.24 -13.89
CA THR A 15 0.63 -9.72 -13.26
C THR A 15 0.22 -10.70 -12.18
N THR A 16 0.56 -10.39 -10.93
CA THR A 16 0.27 -11.27 -9.78
C THR A 16 -0.92 -10.75 -9.00
N ARG A 17 -1.80 -11.66 -8.55
CA ARG A 17 -2.93 -11.37 -7.65
C ARG A 17 -2.67 -12.00 -6.28
N ALA A 18 -2.23 -11.19 -5.33
CA ALA A 18 -1.90 -11.63 -3.98
C ALA A 18 -3.16 -11.84 -3.12
N PRO A 19 -3.15 -12.78 -2.15
CA PRO A 19 -4.18 -12.82 -1.11
C PRO A 19 -4.25 -11.49 -0.34
N LEU A 20 -5.44 -10.89 -0.27
CA LEU A 20 -5.61 -9.55 0.27
C LEU A 20 -6.45 -9.56 1.55
N ILE A 21 -5.92 -8.95 2.61
CA ILE A 21 -6.69 -8.59 3.80
C ILE A 21 -6.91 -7.09 3.78
N LYS A 22 -8.16 -6.65 3.87
CA LYS A 22 -8.54 -5.25 3.99
C LYS A 22 -9.36 -5.04 5.25
N LEU A 23 -8.94 -4.10 6.09
CA LEU A 23 -9.58 -3.74 7.36
C LEU A 23 -9.91 -4.97 8.24
N GLY A 24 -8.99 -5.93 8.28
CA GLY A 24 -9.15 -7.17 9.06
C GLY A 24 -10.09 -8.21 8.44
N GLN A 25 -10.48 -8.05 7.18
CA GLN A 25 -11.32 -9.00 6.45
C GLN A 25 -10.62 -9.48 5.18
N ARG A 26 -10.81 -10.76 4.84
CA ARG A 26 -10.39 -11.28 3.54
C ARG A 26 -11.23 -10.63 2.45
N VAL A 27 -10.56 -10.12 1.42
CA VAL A 27 -11.20 -9.56 0.22
C VAL A 27 -10.53 -10.13 -1.03
N GLU A 28 -11.23 -10.06 -2.15
CA GLU A 28 -10.64 -10.36 -3.46
C GLU A 28 -9.84 -9.16 -3.96
N ASP A 29 -8.60 -9.38 -4.42
CA ASP A 29 -7.81 -8.32 -5.02
C ASP A 29 -8.23 -8.10 -6.48
N THR A 30 -8.79 -6.94 -6.75
CA THR A 30 -9.19 -6.49 -8.08
C THR A 30 -8.09 -5.72 -8.81
N TRP A 31 -7.05 -5.27 -8.09
CA TRP A 31 -5.97 -4.48 -8.65
C TRP A 31 -4.84 -5.37 -9.17
N VAL A 32 -4.37 -5.07 -10.37
CA VAL A 32 -3.19 -5.72 -10.96
C VAL A 32 -1.94 -4.92 -10.61
N LEU A 33 -0.96 -5.57 -9.98
CA LEU A 33 0.33 -4.94 -9.72
C LEU A 33 1.25 -5.05 -10.95
N SER A 34 1.70 -3.91 -11.46
CA SER A 34 2.76 -3.82 -12.47
C SER A 34 4.05 -3.28 -11.84
N ARG A 35 5.15 -3.99 -12.09
CA ARG A 35 6.52 -3.56 -11.75
C ARG A 35 7.26 -2.94 -12.94
N ASP A 36 6.63 -2.91 -14.12
CA ASP A 36 7.20 -2.30 -15.33
C ASP A 36 7.17 -0.77 -15.20
N THR A 37 8.34 -0.14 -15.37
CA THR A 37 8.54 1.31 -15.26
C THR A 37 8.28 2.07 -16.55
N GLU A 38 8.11 1.37 -17.67
CA GLU A 38 7.97 1.95 -19.01
C GLU A 38 6.57 1.74 -19.59
N THR A 39 5.96 0.58 -19.31
CA THR A 39 4.70 0.17 -19.95
C THR A 39 3.53 0.15 -18.97
N LEU A 40 2.41 0.74 -19.37
CA LEU A 40 1.16 0.58 -18.63
C LEU A 40 0.52 -0.77 -18.95
N PRO A 41 -0.01 -1.48 -17.94
CA PRO A 41 -0.73 -2.71 -18.17
C PRO A 41 -2.07 -2.43 -18.89
N ASP A 42 -2.45 -3.32 -19.80
CA ASP A 42 -3.78 -3.33 -20.44
C ASP A 42 -4.88 -3.74 -19.44
N SER A 43 -4.52 -4.54 -18.44
CA SER A 43 -5.43 -4.95 -17.37
C SER A 43 -5.67 -3.82 -16.39
N ARG A 44 -6.93 -3.52 -16.11
CA ARG A 44 -7.38 -2.48 -15.18
C ARG A 44 -8.37 -3.06 -14.16
N PRO A 45 -8.44 -2.51 -12.93
CA PRO A 45 -7.60 -1.44 -12.38
C PRO A 45 -6.17 -1.92 -12.07
N ALA A 46 -5.19 -1.01 -12.06
CA ALA A 46 -3.78 -1.36 -11.93
C ALA A 46 -2.99 -0.47 -10.97
N ILE A 47 -2.11 -1.10 -10.21
CA ILE A 47 -1.09 -0.44 -9.38
C ILE A 47 0.21 -0.39 -10.21
N VAL A 48 0.72 0.81 -10.46
CA VAL A 48 1.88 1.06 -11.34
C VAL A 48 2.94 1.90 -10.63
N PRO A 49 4.20 1.95 -11.12
CA PRO A 49 5.23 2.77 -10.51
C PRO A 49 4.82 4.24 -10.42
N LEU A 50 5.23 4.91 -9.34
CA LEU A 50 4.90 6.32 -9.09
C LEU A 50 5.13 7.23 -10.30
N SER A 51 6.24 7.05 -11.01
CA SER A 51 6.60 7.86 -12.18
C SER A 51 5.58 7.73 -13.32
N LEU A 52 5.08 6.52 -13.59
CA LEU A 52 4.06 6.29 -14.61
C LEU A 52 2.70 6.86 -14.17
N TRP A 53 2.35 6.66 -12.91
CA TRP A 53 1.09 7.17 -12.36
C TRP A 53 1.05 8.70 -12.38
N GLN A 54 2.15 9.40 -12.04
CA GLN A 54 2.20 10.86 -12.04
C GLN A 54 1.90 11.50 -13.40
N VAL A 55 2.18 10.79 -14.51
CA VAL A 55 1.88 11.26 -15.87
C VAL A 55 0.38 11.12 -16.20
N ARG A 56 -0.35 10.27 -15.47
CA ARG A 56 -1.77 9.95 -15.67
C ARG A 56 -2.56 9.92 -14.36
N SER A 57 -2.30 10.88 -13.47
CA SER A 57 -2.88 10.88 -12.12
C SER A 57 -4.39 11.16 -12.12
N ASP A 58 -4.94 11.56 -13.26
CA ASP A 58 -6.36 11.73 -13.54
C ASP A 58 -7.09 10.42 -13.86
N ASP A 59 -6.36 9.35 -14.16
CA ASP A 59 -6.91 8.02 -14.43
C ASP A 59 -7.24 7.29 -13.11
N ALA A 60 -8.51 7.28 -12.75
CA ALA A 60 -9.02 6.65 -11.53
C ALA A 60 -8.82 5.12 -11.46
N GLU A 61 -8.53 4.46 -12.60
CA GLU A 61 -8.20 3.04 -12.64
C GLU A 61 -6.71 2.77 -12.40
N LEU A 62 -5.90 3.81 -12.21
CA LEU A 62 -4.49 3.71 -11.88
C LEU A 62 -4.21 4.18 -10.45
N ALA A 63 -3.35 3.43 -9.77
CA ALA A 63 -2.85 3.76 -8.44
C ALA A 63 -1.32 3.67 -8.41
N PRO A 64 -0.62 4.54 -7.67
CA PRO A 64 0.83 4.45 -7.53
C PRO A 64 1.23 3.40 -6.50
N TRP A 65 2.33 2.70 -6.75
CA TRP A 65 3.14 2.12 -5.69
C TRP A 65 4.39 2.96 -5.43
N LEU A 66 4.74 3.08 -4.15
CA LEU A 66 5.88 3.83 -3.64
C LEU A 66 6.94 2.84 -3.14
N PRO A 67 8.20 2.96 -3.56
CA PRO A 67 9.32 2.38 -2.82
C PRO A 67 9.28 2.79 -1.34
N SER A 68 9.65 1.88 -0.44
CA SER A 68 9.68 2.13 1.01
C SER A 68 10.55 3.34 1.43
N ASP A 69 11.55 3.69 0.64
CA ASP A 69 12.48 4.82 0.84
C ASP A 69 12.03 6.12 0.16
N THR A 70 10.83 6.15 -0.43
CA THR A 70 10.28 7.34 -1.07
C THR A 70 10.24 8.52 -0.10
N GLU A 71 10.86 9.63 -0.50
CA GLU A 71 10.75 10.89 0.24
C GLU A 71 9.39 11.55 -0.03
N LEU A 72 8.55 11.59 1.00
CA LEU A 72 7.21 12.18 0.89
C LEU A 72 7.23 13.69 1.08
N THR A 73 7.35 14.42 -0.03
CA THR A 73 7.25 15.89 -0.06
C THR A 73 5.79 16.35 -0.01
N PRO A 74 5.49 17.59 0.44
CA PRO A 74 4.12 18.13 0.42
C PRO A 74 3.49 18.16 -0.98
N ALA A 75 4.28 18.44 -2.02
CA ALA A 75 3.79 18.45 -3.39
C ALA A 75 3.40 17.04 -3.85
N LEU A 76 4.24 16.03 -3.55
CA LEU A 76 3.92 14.64 -3.85
C LEU A 76 2.66 14.20 -3.09
N ALA A 77 2.57 14.51 -1.80
CA ALA A 77 1.41 14.15 -0.99
C ALA A 77 0.11 14.75 -1.55
N ALA A 78 0.11 16.01 -1.97
CA ALA A 78 -1.04 16.65 -2.59
C ALA A 78 -1.45 15.98 -3.91
N THR A 79 -0.50 15.50 -4.71
CA THR A 79 -0.85 14.71 -5.90
C THR A 79 -1.47 13.37 -5.50
N LEU A 80 -0.87 12.66 -4.54
CA LEU A 80 -1.34 11.34 -4.07
C LEU A 80 -2.78 11.37 -3.53
N GLU A 81 -3.30 12.51 -3.05
CA GLU A 81 -4.70 12.67 -2.65
C GLU A 81 -5.70 12.31 -3.77
N GLN A 82 -5.30 12.41 -5.04
CA GLN A 82 -6.12 12.04 -6.19
C GLN A 82 -6.24 10.52 -6.35
N ALA A 83 -5.28 9.75 -5.83
CA ALA A 83 -5.30 8.30 -5.94
C ALA A 83 -6.30 7.71 -4.95
N ALA A 84 -7.18 6.82 -5.43
CA ALA A 84 -8.07 6.04 -4.54
C ALA A 84 -7.28 5.08 -3.63
N LEU A 85 -6.07 4.72 -4.04
CA LEU A 85 -5.17 3.79 -3.37
C LEU A 85 -3.73 4.24 -3.55
N VAL A 86 -2.92 4.12 -2.50
CA VAL A 86 -1.45 4.23 -2.56
C VAL A 86 -0.87 2.93 -2.01
N ALA A 87 -0.12 2.22 -2.85
CA ALA A 87 0.62 1.04 -2.41
C ALA A 87 2.01 1.45 -1.90
N ILE A 88 2.50 0.77 -0.86
CA ILE A 88 3.87 0.90 -0.36
C ILE A 88 4.52 -0.46 -0.51
N ASP A 89 5.64 -0.47 -1.22
CA ASP A 89 6.39 -1.67 -1.52
C ASP A 89 7.40 -2.00 -0.43
N PHE A 90 7.36 -3.26 0.02
CA PHE A 90 8.32 -3.84 0.94
C PHE A 90 9.19 -4.85 0.18
N PRO A 91 10.37 -4.43 -0.34
CA PRO A 91 11.24 -5.33 -1.09
C PRO A 91 11.84 -6.44 -0.21
N ALA A 92 11.94 -6.21 1.10
CA ALA A 92 12.38 -7.19 2.09
C ALA A 92 11.71 -6.93 3.44
N PHE A 93 11.46 -7.99 4.21
CA PHE A 93 10.79 -7.94 5.51
C PHE A 93 11.47 -7.02 6.56
N THR A 94 12.75 -6.68 6.41
CA THR A 94 13.49 -5.83 7.35
C THR A 94 13.32 -4.33 7.08
N ASP A 95 12.53 -3.94 6.08
CA ASP A 95 12.37 -2.55 5.70
C ASP A 95 11.35 -1.81 6.57
N GLY A 96 11.84 -1.16 7.62
CA GLY A 96 11.00 -0.33 8.51
C GLY A 96 10.54 1.00 7.89
N ARG A 97 11.09 1.46 6.75
CA ARG A 97 10.80 2.81 6.23
C ARG A 97 9.37 2.94 5.70
N GLY A 98 8.81 1.85 5.15
CA GLY A 98 7.42 1.81 4.70
C GLY A 98 6.40 2.11 5.80
N TYR A 99 6.69 1.76 7.05
CA TYR A 99 5.84 2.09 8.20
C TYR A 99 5.80 3.60 8.46
N THR A 100 6.97 4.26 8.44
CA THR A 100 7.07 5.71 8.58
C THR A 100 6.33 6.41 7.44
N LEU A 101 6.45 5.89 6.21
CA LEU A 101 5.76 6.45 5.05
C LEU A 101 4.23 6.39 5.20
N ALA A 102 3.68 5.24 5.60
CA ALA A 102 2.24 5.09 5.87
C ALA A 102 1.75 6.04 6.98
N ARG A 103 2.53 6.17 8.07
CA ARG A 103 2.21 7.10 9.16
C ARG A 103 2.22 8.54 8.68
N LEU A 104 3.19 8.95 7.87
CA LEU A 104 3.24 10.30 7.33
C LEU A 104 2.03 10.59 6.42
N LEU A 105 1.66 9.65 5.53
CA LEU A 105 0.47 9.78 4.69
C LEU A 105 -0.79 10.02 5.55
N ARG A 106 -1.00 9.22 6.60
CA ARG A 106 -2.18 9.36 7.48
C ARG A 106 -2.12 10.56 8.41
N GLU A 107 -1.06 10.68 9.20
CA GLU A 107 -0.99 11.60 10.33
C GLU A 107 -0.60 13.02 9.91
N ARG A 108 0.33 13.17 8.95
CA ARG A 108 0.86 14.47 8.56
C ARG A 108 0.12 15.06 7.36
N PHE A 109 -0.14 14.24 6.34
CA PHE A 109 -0.74 14.71 5.10
C PHE A 109 -2.24 14.42 5.01
N GLY A 110 -2.81 13.65 5.93
CA GLY A 110 -4.26 13.42 5.99
C GLY A 110 -4.81 12.67 4.78
N TYR A 111 -3.98 11.87 4.09
CA TYR A 111 -4.43 11.03 2.99
C TYR A 111 -5.58 10.15 3.48
N ALA A 112 -6.67 10.10 2.72
CA ALA A 112 -7.91 9.42 3.10
C ALA A 112 -8.23 8.18 2.26
N GLY A 113 -7.54 7.99 1.12
CA GLY A 113 -7.67 6.79 0.29
C GLY A 113 -7.00 5.57 0.92
N GLU A 114 -7.07 4.41 0.27
CA GLU A 114 -6.50 3.16 0.79
C GLU A 114 -4.97 3.21 0.82
N ILE A 115 -4.35 2.82 1.94
CA ILE A 115 -2.90 2.53 1.98
C ILE A 115 -2.72 1.02 2.00
N ARG A 116 -2.06 0.49 0.97
CA ARG A 116 -1.84 -0.95 0.78
C ARG A 116 -0.37 -1.33 0.96
N ALA A 117 -0.08 -2.34 1.78
CA ALA A 117 1.24 -2.97 1.81
C ALA A 117 1.33 -4.04 0.71
N ILE A 118 2.39 -4.01 -0.09
CA ILE A 118 2.70 -5.00 -1.14
C ILE A 118 4.15 -5.48 -1.02
N GLY A 119 4.49 -6.62 -1.62
CA GLY A 119 5.84 -7.19 -1.59
C GLY A 119 5.99 -8.26 -0.51
N ASP A 120 7.07 -8.20 0.28
CA ASP A 120 7.41 -9.17 1.33
C ASP A 120 6.63 -8.90 2.63
N VAL A 121 5.30 -8.95 2.53
CA VAL A 121 4.37 -8.73 3.64
C VAL A 121 4.10 -10.03 4.37
N LEU A 122 4.50 -10.12 5.64
CA LEU A 122 4.44 -11.33 6.45
C LEU A 122 3.39 -11.25 7.57
N ILE A 123 2.84 -12.41 7.96
CA ILE A 123 1.77 -12.54 8.97
C ILE A 123 2.13 -11.89 10.32
N ASP A 124 3.38 -12.02 10.76
CA ASP A 124 3.91 -11.47 12.00
C ASP A 124 3.97 -9.93 12.01
N GLN A 125 3.92 -9.29 10.84
CA GLN A 125 3.98 -7.84 10.69
C GLN A 125 2.60 -7.16 10.62
N LEU A 126 1.55 -7.91 10.28
CA LEU A 126 0.25 -7.36 9.92
C LEU A 126 -0.37 -6.47 11.00
N TYR A 127 -0.24 -6.88 12.26
CA TYR A 127 -0.75 -6.12 13.40
C TYR A 127 -0.04 -4.75 13.52
N TYR A 128 1.27 -4.71 13.34
CA TYR A 128 2.01 -3.45 13.39
C TYR A 128 1.71 -2.57 12.17
N MET A 129 1.57 -3.17 10.98
CA MET A 129 1.19 -2.45 9.77
C MET A 129 -0.18 -1.78 9.94
N SER A 130 -1.19 -2.50 10.44
CA SER A 130 -2.52 -1.91 10.65
C SER A 130 -2.50 -0.72 11.64
N ARG A 131 -1.60 -0.75 12.63
CA ARG A 131 -1.40 0.35 13.59
C ARG A 131 -0.69 1.57 13.00
N CYS A 132 0.03 1.39 11.89
CA CYS A 132 0.75 2.45 11.20
C CYS A 132 -0.06 3.13 10.09
N GLY A 133 -1.29 2.66 9.83
CA GLY A 133 -2.21 3.31 8.90
C GLY A 133 -2.46 2.56 7.59
N PHE A 134 -1.94 1.33 7.47
CA PHE A 134 -2.29 0.43 6.37
C PHE A 134 -3.71 -0.10 6.53
N ASP A 135 -4.55 0.04 5.49
CA ASP A 135 -5.88 -0.57 5.46
C ASP A 135 -5.86 -1.92 4.78
N ALA A 136 -4.97 -2.12 3.83
CA ALA A 136 -4.91 -3.30 2.99
C ALA A 136 -3.51 -3.94 3.02
N LEU A 137 -3.46 -5.26 3.12
CA LEU A 137 -2.25 -6.05 3.31
C LEU A 137 -2.26 -7.17 2.28
N ALA A 138 -1.48 -7.01 1.21
CA ALA A 138 -1.32 -8.02 0.16
C ALA A 138 -0.25 -9.03 0.62
N LEU A 139 -0.71 -10.18 1.12
CA LEU A 139 0.15 -11.23 1.62
C LEU A 139 0.91 -11.90 0.48
N ARG A 140 2.07 -12.47 0.79
CA ARG A 140 2.71 -13.41 -0.13
C ARG A 140 1.81 -14.62 -0.39
N GLU A 141 1.87 -15.14 -1.61
CA GLU A 141 1.04 -16.25 -2.08
C GLU A 141 1.24 -17.56 -1.31
N ASP A 142 2.39 -17.72 -0.66
CA ASP A 142 2.75 -18.89 0.14
C ASP A 142 2.21 -18.86 1.58
N GLN A 143 1.46 -17.81 1.95
CA GLN A 143 0.93 -17.64 3.32
C GLN A 143 -0.56 -18.00 3.44
N ASP A 144 -0.92 -18.58 4.60
CA ASP A 144 -2.31 -18.89 4.96
C ASP A 144 -3.05 -17.62 5.43
N ILE A 145 -4.02 -17.18 4.62
CA ILE A 145 -4.86 -16.01 4.92
C ILE A 145 -5.69 -16.19 6.20
N GLU A 146 -6.09 -17.41 6.55
CA GLU A 146 -6.84 -17.65 7.79
C GLU A 146 -5.92 -17.52 9.02
N ALA A 147 -4.65 -17.94 8.90
CA ALA A 147 -3.64 -17.69 9.92
C ALA A 147 -3.34 -16.20 10.07
N ALA A 148 -3.29 -15.46 8.97
CA ALA A 148 -3.12 -14.02 8.94
C ALA A 148 -4.26 -13.28 9.67
N LEU A 149 -5.52 -13.64 9.40
CA LEU A 149 -6.69 -13.10 10.09
C LEU A 149 -6.65 -13.39 11.59
N ARG A 150 -6.29 -14.63 11.98
CA ARG A 150 -6.12 -14.98 13.39
C ARG A 150 -5.03 -14.13 14.05
N ALA A 151 -3.89 -13.93 13.40
CA ALA A 151 -2.82 -13.11 13.94
C ALA A 151 -3.30 -11.67 14.24
N LEU A 152 -4.00 -11.04 13.30
CA LEU A 152 -4.56 -9.69 13.50
C LEU A 152 -5.47 -9.60 14.74
N THR A 153 -6.32 -10.60 14.97
CA THR A 153 -7.22 -10.64 16.14
C THR A 153 -6.53 -11.07 17.45
N ALA A 154 -5.52 -11.93 17.40
CA ALA A 154 -4.85 -12.45 18.59
C ALA A 154 -4.05 -11.35 19.32
N PHE A 155 -3.39 -10.47 18.57
CA PHE A 155 -2.63 -9.36 19.14
C PHE A 155 -3.53 -8.26 19.76
N SER A 156 -4.77 -8.10 19.30
CA SER A 156 -5.73 -7.17 19.93
C SER A 156 -6.24 -7.66 21.28
N VAL A 157 -6.26 -8.98 21.51
CA VAL A 157 -6.78 -9.57 22.77
C VAL A 157 -5.66 -9.82 23.79
N SER A 158 -4.43 -10.11 23.34
CA SER A 158 -3.36 -10.61 24.22
C SER A 158 -2.52 -9.54 24.91
N TYR A 159 -2.54 -8.28 24.45
CA TYR A 159 -1.82 -7.19 25.12
C TYR A 159 -2.67 -6.67 26.29
N GLN A 160 -2.61 -7.38 27.42
CA GLN A 160 -3.04 -7.01 28.79
C GLN A 160 -4.13 -5.94 28.97
N PRO A 161 -5.17 -6.18 29.80
CA PRO A 161 -6.29 -5.25 30.03
C PRO A 161 -5.83 -4.03 30.86
N ALA A 162 -5.19 -3.06 30.22
CA ALA A 162 -4.91 -1.74 30.76
C ALA A 162 -4.46 -0.80 29.62
N VAL A 163 -5.44 -0.16 29.01
CA VAL A 163 -5.59 1.29 28.78
C VAL A 163 -6.53 1.37 27.59
N ASP A 164 -7.81 1.16 27.91
CA ASP A 164 -8.91 1.65 27.09
C ASP A 164 -8.79 3.17 27.04
N LEU A 165 -8.10 3.66 26.01
CA LEU A 165 -8.35 4.97 25.47
C LEU A 165 -8.60 4.76 23.98
N HIS A 166 -9.88 4.59 23.67
CA HIS A 166 -10.44 4.89 22.36
C HIS A 166 -10.40 6.41 22.13
N GLU A 167 -9.21 6.97 22.21
CA GLU A 167 -8.89 8.30 21.72
C GLU A 167 -7.43 8.25 21.23
N PRO A 168 -7.19 8.38 19.92
CA PRO A 168 -5.83 8.42 19.42
C PRO A 168 -5.06 9.58 20.10
N LEU A 169 -3.87 9.30 20.63
CA LEU A 169 -3.03 10.31 21.31
C LEU A 169 -2.72 11.55 20.45
N PHE A 170 -2.95 11.49 19.12
CA PHE A 170 -2.82 12.63 18.21
C PHE A 170 -4.04 13.58 18.18
N ALA A 171 -5.23 13.13 18.59
CA ALA A 171 -6.41 14.02 18.74
C ALA A 171 -6.15 15.11 19.80
N ARG A 172 -5.23 14.85 20.73
CA ARG A 172 -4.75 15.82 21.72
C ARG A 172 -3.84 16.90 21.14
N ARG A 173 -3.05 16.58 20.10
CA ARG A 173 -2.04 17.51 19.53
C ARG A 173 -2.60 18.38 18.39
N LEU A 174 -3.65 17.94 17.70
CA LEU A 174 -4.31 18.76 16.66
C LEU A 174 -5.17 19.91 17.24
N ARG A 175 -5.60 19.81 18.50
CA ARG A 175 -6.25 20.93 19.21
C ARG A 175 -5.29 22.06 19.56
N GLU A 176 -4.01 21.75 19.77
CA GLU A 176 -3.01 22.74 20.17
C GLU A 176 -2.50 23.59 18.99
N TYR A 177 -2.60 23.10 17.75
CA TYR A 177 -2.18 23.85 16.54
C TYR A 177 -3.27 24.75 15.93
N ARG A 178 -4.54 24.59 16.30
CA ARG A 178 -5.65 25.46 15.82
C ARG A 178 -5.98 26.61 16.78
N ALA A 179 -5.26 26.72 17.90
CA ALA A 179 -5.48 27.72 18.95
C ALA A 179 -4.27 28.65 19.18
N GLY A 180 -3.31 28.69 18.25
CA GLY A 180 -2.13 29.56 18.31
C GLY A 180 -2.10 30.51 17.12
#